data_AF-A0A7Y1TR74-F1
#
_entry.id   AF-A0A7Y1TR74-F1
#
_cell.length_a   1.000
_cell.length_b   1.000
_cell.length_c   1.000
_cell.angle_alpha   90.00
_cell.angle_beta   90.00
_cell.angle_gamma   90.00
#
_symmetry.space_group_name_H-M   'P 1'
#
loop_
_entity.id
_entity.type
_entity.pdbx_description
1 polymer ?
#
loop_
_entity_poly.entity_id
_entity_poly.type
_entity_poly.pdbx_seq_one_letter_code
_entity_poly.pdbx_strand_id
1 'polypeptide(L)'
;CDPGDGVLVPTPSYAGFWADLETRDEITIVPVHCSSENGFELTTELLDRALADADRPIRALLFTSPNNPLGWTYTPDEIAEIVEWAETNDIHLVMDEIYALSVFGDTAFTSAAAVVDDLGDNIHIVWAFSKDFGASGLRAGVLWTRNEELLDAVESLGYWAMVSGHTQHVLADMVCDEGWLDGFVEELRRGLREAHSAVTDALVTIGVPVIPSDAGIFLMCDMRPHMAEVSWRAEQNLWQRILDTTNVNLTPGSACRVGEPGFFRLCFAAVPTPTAVEAIERVGNVL
;
A
#
# COMPACT_ATOMS: atom_id res chain seq x y z
N CYS A 1 16.66 13.17 -5.24
CA CYS A 1 15.95 14.40 -4.83
C CYS A 1 16.85 15.22 -3.92
N ASP A 2 16.80 16.54 -4.03
CA ASP A 2 17.38 17.48 -3.08
C ASP A 2 16.30 18.02 -2.10
N PRO A 3 16.68 18.63 -0.96
CA PRO A 3 15.74 19.33 -0.08
C PRO A 3 14.86 20.32 -0.86
N GLY A 4 13.54 20.18 -0.69
CA GLY A 4 12.52 21.00 -1.38
C GLY A 4 12.01 20.42 -2.70
N ASP A 5 12.66 19.40 -3.27
CA ASP A 5 12.12 18.68 -4.44
C ASP A 5 10.81 17.94 -4.09
N GLY A 6 10.00 17.70 -5.11
CA GLY A 6 8.71 17.03 -5.01
C GLY A 6 8.76 15.55 -5.39
N VAL A 7 7.95 14.74 -4.71
CA VAL A 7 7.63 13.35 -5.09
C VAL A 7 6.12 13.21 -5.25
N LEU A 8 5.68 12.74 -6.40
CA LEU A 8 4.27 12.43 -6.64
C LEU A 8 3.90 11.15 -5.89
N VAL A 9 2.77 11.19 -5.16
CA VAL A 9 2.22 10.03 -4.47
C VAL A 9 0.71 9.97 -4.71
N PRO A 10 0.19 8.94 -5.41
CA PRO A 10 -1.25 8.73 -5.51
C PRO A 10 -1.91 8.61 -4.14
N THR A 11 -3.11 9.16 -3.99
CA THR A 11 -3.89 9.03 -2.76
C THR A 11 -5.25 8.41 -3.04
N PRO A 12 -5.73 7.49 -2.18
CA PRO A 12 -5.20 7.20 -0.85
C PRO A 12 -3.91 6.36 -0.86
N SER A 13 -3.08 6.54 0.17
CA SER A 13 -1.76 5.91 0.26
C SER A 13 -1.37 5.54 1.69
N TYR A 14 -0.24 4.84 1.81
CA TYR A 14 0.38 4.59 3.11
C TYR A 14 0.77 5.91 3.79
N ALA A 15 0.12 6.17 4.93
CA ALA A 15 0.32 7.38 5.74
C ALA A 15 1.79 7.65 6.09
N GLY A 16 2.59 6.60 6.26
CA GLY A 16 3.97 6.70 6.67
C GLY A 16 4.87 7.39 5.65
N PHE A 17 4.51 7.40 4.36
CA PHE A 17 5.34 8.05 3.34
C PHE A 17 5.63 9.52 3.64
N TRP A 18 4.67 10.28 4.21
CA TRP A 18 4.92 11.66 4.64
C TRP A 18 6.02 11.76 5.68
N ALA A 19 5.99 10.88 6.70
CA ALA A 19 7.05 10.89 7.70
C ALA A 19 8.36 10.38 7.11
N ASP A 20 8.32 9.33 6.29
CA ASP A 20 9.48 8.66 5.71
C ASP A 20 10.25 9.59 4.76
N LEU A 21 9.55 10.39 3.94
CA LEU A 21 10.15 11.29 2.93
C LEU A 21 10.37 12.72 3.45
N GLU A 22 9.47 13.29 4.25
CA GLU A 22 9.54 14.73 4.58
C GLU A 22 10.38 15.01 5.84
N THR A 23 10.47 14.07 6.79
CA THR A 23 11.03 14.36 8.12
C THR A 23 12.54 14.63 8.11
N ARG A 24 13.30 13.88 7.31
CA ARG A 24 14.76 13.96 7.28
C ARG A 24 15.30 14.46 5.96
N ASP A 25 14.64 14.10 4.86
CA ASP A 25 15.16 14.38 3.53
C ASP A 25 14.64 15.72 3.00
N GLU A 26 13.72 16.38 3.73
CA GLU A 26 13.11 17.67 3.37
C GLU A 26 12.46 17.66 1.98
N ILE A 27 12.14 16.47 1.47
CA ILE A 27 11.34 16.24 0.27
C ILE A 27 9.90 16.65 0.59
N THR A 28 9.15 17.09 -0.42
CA THR A 28 7.71 17.33 -0.26
C THR A 28 6.89 16.36 -1.09
N ILE A 29 5.91 15.73 -0.45
CA ILE A 29 4.95 14.92 -1.19
C ILE A 29 3.96 15.84 -1.90
N VAL A 30 3.81 15.63 -3.20
CA VAL A 30 2.76 16.24 -4.03
C VAL A 30 1.70 15.16 -4.27
N PRO A 31 0.57 15.19 -3.55
CA PRO A 31 -0.44 14.14 -3.64
C PRO A 31 -1.17 14.17 -4.98
N VAL A 32 -1.41 13.00 -5.56
CA VAL A 32 -2.23 12.81 -6.76
C VAL A 32 -3.56 12.24 -6.32
N HIS A 33 -4.57 13.11 -6.17
CA HIS A 33 -5.84 12.74 -5.56
C HIS A 33 -6.74 11.92 -6.49
N CYS A 34 -6.88 10.62 -6.20
CA CYS A 34 -7.93 9.77 -6.79
C CYS A 34 -9.23 9.91 -5.99
N SER A 35 -10.38 9.78 -6.65
CA SER A 35 -11.70 10.00 -6.05
C SER A 35 -12.50 8.71 -5.94
N SER A 36 -13.42 8.63 -4.97
CA SER A 36 -14.34 7.49 -4.90
C SER A 36 -15.33 7.42 -6.07
N GLU A 37 -15.52 8.51 -6.83
CA GLU A 37 -16.43 8.56 -7.98
C GLU A 37 -16.03 7.59 -9.10
N ASN A 38 -14.73 7.43 -9.35
CA ASN A 38 -14.15 6.43 -10.26
C ASN A 38 -13.52 5.24 -9.51
N GLY A 39 -13.96 5.00 -8.27
CA GLY A 39 -13.48 3.89 -7.46
C GLY A 39 -12.05 4.04 -6.95
N PHE A 40 -11.44 5.23 -7.00
CA PHE A 40 -10.04 5.56 -6.69
C PHE A 40 -9.01 5.15 -7.76
N GLU A 41 -9.45 4.91 -8.98
CA GLU A 41 -8.57 4.64 -10.12
C GLU A 41 -7.64 5.84 -10.39
N LEU A 42 -6.34 5.55 -10.56
CA LEU A 42 -5.34 6.52 -10.99
C LEU A 42 -5.32 6.57 -12.52
N THR A 43 -5.23 7.77 -13.09
CA THR A 43 -5.05 7.96 -14.53
C THR A 43 -3.83 8.81 -14.81
N THR A 44 -3.24 8.67 -15.99
CA THR A 44 -2.11 9.49 -16.42
C THR A 44 -2.47 10.97 -16.51
N GLU A 45 -3.73 11.34 -16.79
CA GLU A 45 -4.17 12.74 -16.76
C GLU A 45 -4.22 13.33 -15.34
N LEU A 46 -4.38 12.50 -14.30
CA LEU A 46 -4.22 12.95 -12.92
C LEU A 46 -2.75 13.23 -12.61
N LEU A 47 -1.84 12.38 -13.10
CA LEU A 47 -0.39 12.56 -12.95
C LEU A 47 0.10 13.82 -13.70
N ASP A 48 -0.33 14.01 -14.95
CA ASP A 48 0.02 15.19 -15.77
C ASP A 48 -0.44 16.48 -15.10
N ARG A 49 -1.67 16.51 -14.56
CA ARG A 49 -2.18 17.68 -13.83
C ARG A 49 -1.37 17.95 -12.58
N ALA A 50 -1.08 16.93 -11.77
CA ALA A 50 -0.28 17.10 -10.57
C ALA A 50 1.14 17.56 -10.87
N LEU A 51 1.74 17.07 -11.96
CA LEU A 51 3.04 17.52 -12.44
C LEU A 51 3.01 18.98 -12.92
N ALA A 52 1.97 19.37 -13.67
CA ALA A 52 1.82 20.73 -14.19
C ALA A 52 1.50 21.78 -13.10
N ASP A 53 0.71 21.40 -12.10
CA ASP A 53 0.30 22.28 -10.99
C ASP A 53 1.35 22.35 -9.87
N ALA A 54 2.39 21.50 -9.91
CA ALA A 54 3.45 21.48 -8.90
C ALA A 54 4.19 22.82 -8.84
N ASP A 55 4.35 23.35 -7.63
CA ASP A 55 5.09 24.59 -7.35
C ASP A 55 6.61 24.36 -7.17
N ARG A 56 7.09 23.15 -7.46
CA ARG A 56 8.47 22.69 -7.25
C ARG A 56 8.86 21.63 -8.28
N PRO A 57 10.16 21.38 -8.50
CA PRO A 57 10.61 20.31 -9.37
C PRO A 57 10.15 18.95 -8.85
N ILE A 58 9.44 18.18 -9.67
CA ILE A 58 9.11 16.79 -9.38
C ILE A 58 10.26 15.90 -9.84
N ARG A 59 10.72 14.99 -8.99
CA ARG A 59 11.84 14.09 -9.28
C ARG A 59 11.46 12.63 -9.35
N ALA A 60 10.41 12.24 -8.63
CA ALA A 60 9.98 10.86 -8.60
C ALA A 60 8.46 10.73 -8.50
N LEU A 61 7.94 9.61 -9.00
CA LEU A 61 6.64 9.05 -8.68
C LEU A 61 6.88 7.85 -7.76
N LEU A 62 6.29 7.87 -6.56
CA LEU A 62 6.27 6.74 -5.67
C LEU A 62 4.90 6.05 -5.75
N PHE A 63 4.91 4.84 -6.29
CA PHE A 63 3.72 4.08 -6.65
C PHE A 63 3.70 2.74 -5.90
N THR A 64 2.57 2.40 -5.28
CA THR A 64 2.44 1.17 -4.48
C THR A 64 1.58 0.15 -5.21
N SER A 65 2.14 -1.00 -5.55
CA SER A 65 1.47 -2.08 -6.28
C SER A 65 1.86 -3.45 -5.70
N PRO A 66 0.93 -4.23 -5.14
CA PRO A 66 -0.50 -3.96 -4.92
C PRO A 66 -0.77 -2.74 -4.03
N ASN A 67 -1.92 -2.08 -4.22
CA ASN A 67 -2.25 -0.80 -3.58
C ASN A 67 -2.42 -0.92 -2.05
N ASN A 68 -1.85 0.03 -1.30
CA ASN A 68 -2.18 0.30 0.10
C ASN A 68 -2.69 1.75 0.21
N PRO A 69 -3.94 1.98 0.65
CA PRO A 69 -4.77 1.13 1.51
C PRO A 69 -5.90 0.34 0.81
N LEU A 70 -6.05 0.43 -0.51
CA LEU A 70 -7.23 -0.10 -1.20
C LEU A 70 -7.21 -1.62 -1.29
N GLY A 71 -6.01 -2.21 -1.35
CA GLY A 71 -5.82 -3.66 -1.35
C GLY A 71 -6.18 -4.31 -2.68
N TRP A 72 -6.02 -3.62 -3.80
CA TRP A 72 -6.22 -4.20 -5.12
C TRP A 72 -4.91 -4.35 -5.89
N THR A 73 -4.97 -5.17 -6.93
CA THR A 73 -3.90 -5.45 -7.87
C THR A 73 -4.16 -4.69 -9.17
N TYR A 74 -3.12 -4.07 -9.72
CA TYR A 74 -3.17 -3.48 -11.05
C TYR A 74 -2.89 -4.54 -12.12
N THR A 75 -3.53 -4.38 -13.27
CA THR A 75 -3.29 -5.17 -14.47
C THR A 75 -1.92 -4.87 -15.08
N PRO A 76 -1.39 -5.78 -15.92
CA PRO A 76 -0.15 -5.51 -16.65
C PRO A 76 -0.19 -4.21 -17.48
N ASP A 77 -1.33 -3.92 -18.12
CA ASP A 77 -1.49 -2.74 -18.96
C ASP A 77 -1.46 -1.45 -18.12
N GLU A 78 -2.09 -1.43 -16.95
CA GLU A 78 -2.01 -0.29 -16.02
C GLU A 78 -0.59 -0.08 -15.50
N ILE A 79 0.14 -1.16 -15.17
CA ILE A 79 1.54 -1.05 -14.75
C ILE A 79 2.42 -0.51 -15.89
N ALA A 80 2.22 -0.99 -17.12
CA ALA A 80 2.92 -0.49 -18.30
C ALA A 80 2.63 0.99 -18.57
N GLU A 81 1.37 1.43 -18.41
CA GLU A 81 0.98 2.84 -18.57
C GLU A 81 1.70 3.76 -17.56
N ILE A 82 1.81 3.34 -16.29
CA ILE A 82 2.54 4.10 -15.27
C ILE A 82 4.04 4.16 -15.55
N VAL A 83 4.63 3.07 -16.02
CA VAL A 83 6.03 3.03 -16.44
C VAL A 83 6.28 3.95 -17.62
N GLU A 84 5.48 3.85 -18.69
CA GLU A 84 5.60 4.69 -19.89
C GLU A 84 5.43 6.17 -19.55
N TRP A 85 4.51 6.50 -18.65
CA TRP A 85 4.31 7.87 -18.16
C TRP A 85 5.55 8.41 -17.45
N ALA A 86 6.15 7.63 -16.56
CA ALA A 86 7.35 8.06 -15.82
C ALA A 86 8.55 8.25 -16.75
N GLU A 87 8.76 7.33 -17.69
CA GLU A 87 9.83 7.42 -18.70
C GLU A 87 9.65 8.62 -19.62
N THR A 88 8.43 8.85 -20.13
CA THR A 88 8.11 9.96 -21.03
C THR A 88 8.36 11.32 -20.38
N ASN A 89 8.16 11.42 -19.07
CA ASN A 89 8.33 12.65 -18.31
C ASN A 89 9.72 12.80 -17.66
N ASP A 90 10.64 11.84 -17.87
CA ASP A 90 11.97 11.81 -17.24
C ASP A 90 11.87 11.90 -15.69
N ILE A 91 10.95 11.12 -15.13
CA ILE A 91 10.69 11.04 -13.69
C ILE A 91 11.11 9.66 -13.19
N HIS A 92 11.82 9.60 -12.06
CA HIS A 92 12.14 8.33 -11.42
C HIS A 92 10.87 7.65 -10.92
N LEU A 93 10.70 6.36 -11.23
CA LEU A 93 9.60 5.54 -10.74
C LEU A 93 10.09 4.65 -9.59
N VAL A 94 9.55 4.88 -8.39
CA VAL A 94 9.77 4.02 -7.23
C VAL A 94 8.53 3.16 -7.03
N MET A 95 8.65 1.87 -7.38
CA MET A 95 7.61 0.86 -7.25
C MET A 95 7.73 0.17 -5.89
N ASP A 96 6.86 0.53 -4.94
CA ASP A 96 6.70 -0.19 -3.69
C ASP A 96 5.86 -1.45 -3.93
N GLU A 97 6.55 -2.59 -4.06
CA GLU A 97 5.96 -3.90 -4.33
C GLU A 97 5.81 -4.76 -3.07
N ILE A 98 5.83 -4.17 -1.86
CA ILE A 98 5.88 -4.88 -0.57
C ILE A 98 4.74 -5.90 -0.32
N TYR A 99 3.66 -5.86 -1.11
CA TYR A 99 2.51 -6.77 -1.04
C TYR A 99 2.47 -7.81 -2.18
N ALA A 100 3.54 -7.95 -2.98
CA ALA A 100 3.60 -8.79 -4.19
C ALA A 100 3.15 -10.25 -3.99
N LEU A 101 3.44 -10.86 -2.83
CA LEU A 101 3.07 -12.26 -2.58
C LEU A 101 1.67 -12.40 -1.97
N SER A 102 1.11 -11.32 -1.43
CA SER A 102 -0.23 -11.26 -0.82
C SER A 102 -1.37 -11.01 -1.81
N VAL A 103 -1.16 -11.23 -3.11
CA VAL A 103 -2.25 -11.22 -4.11
C VAL A 103 -3.02 -12.53 -4.04
N PHE A 104 -4.28 -12.43 -3.63
CA PHE A 104 -5.19 -13.56 -3.48
C PHE A 104 -6.40 -13.44 -4.39
N GLY A 105 -6.42 -12.48 -5.32
CA GLY A 105 -7.44 -12.28 -6.34
C GLY A 105 -7.34 -13.21 -7.53
N ASP A 106 -8.09 -12.86 -8.57
CA ASP A 106 -8.01 -13.53 -9.87
C ASP A 106 -7.03 -12.80 -10.82
N THR A 107 -6.79 -11.51 -10.59
CA THR A 107 -5.74 -10.74 -11.25
C THR A 107 -4.40 -11.14 -10.67
N ALA A 108 -3.49 -11.63 -11.50
CA ALA A 108 -2.13 -11.97 -11.06
C ALA A 108 -1.32 -10.69 -10.80
N PHE A 109 -0.46 -10.73 -9.78
CA PHE A 109 0.52 -9.68 -9.54
C PHE A 109 1.43 -9.49 -10.76
N THR A 110 1.64 -8.25 -11.17
CA THR A 110 2.60 -7.87 -12.20
C THR A 110 3.60 -6.87 -11.63
N SER A 111 4.86 -7.30 -11.51
CA SER A 111 5.96 -6.42 -11.14
C SER A 111 6.29 -5.47 -12.29
N ALA A 112 6.80 -4.28 -11.98
CA ALA A 112 7.33 -3.37 -12.99
C ALA A 112 8.44 -4.04 -13.84
N ALA A 113 9.25 -4.91 -13.22
CA ALA A 113 10.28 -5.67 -13.92
C ALA A 113 9.74 -6.67 -14.97
N ALA A 114 8.43 -6.96 -14.95
CA ALA A 114 7.81 -7.86 -15.91
C ALA A 114 7.24 -7.13 -17.15
N VAL A 115 7.12 -5.80 -17.11
CA VAL A 115 6.56 -5.00 -18.22
C VAL A 115 7.62 -4.20 -18.99
N VAL A 116 8.88 -4.24 -18.54
CA VAL A 116 10.02 -3.62 -19.22
C VAL A 116 11.07 -4.64 -19.61
N ASP A 117 11.80 -4.36 -20.68
CA ASP A 117 12.97 -5.17 -21.08
C ASP A 117 14.15 -5.00 -20.11
N ASP A 118 14.31 -3.79 -19.56
CA ASP A 118 15.28 -3.45 -18.52
C ASP A 118 14.74 -2.30 -17.66
N LEU A 119 15.12 -2.26 -16.36
CA LEU A 119 14.69 -1.21 -15.44
C LEU A 119 15.33 0.16 -15.75
N GLY A 120 16.47 0.16 -16.43
CA GLY A 120 17.25 1.37 -16.65
C GLY A 120 17.60 2.12 -15.36
N ASP A 121 17.98 3.38 -15.51
CA ASP A 121 18.42 4.21 -14.38
C ASP A 121 17.26 4.85 -13.60
N ASN A 122 16.03 4.76 -14.11
CA ASN A 122 14.88 5.50 -13.61
C ASN A 122 13.81 4.64 -12.94
N ILE A 123 13.83 3.31 -13.08
CA ILE A 123 12.88 2.42 -12.41
C ILE A 123 13.55 1.71 -11.24
N HIS A 124 12.93 1.82 -10.07
CA HIS A 124 13.43 1.28 -8.81
C HIS A 124 12.32 0.50 -8.12
N ILE A 125 12.58 -0.74 -7.72
CA ILE A 125 11.62 -1.57 -6.99
C ILE A 125 12.03 -1.64 -5.53
N VAL A 126 11.08 -1.41 -4.62
CA VAL A 126 11.25 -1.57 -3.18
C VAL A 126 10.37 -2.73 -2.73
N TRP A 127 10.94 -3.63 -1.94
CA TRP A 127 10.24 -4.79 -1.38
C TRP A 127 10.72 -5.09 0.05
N ALA A 128 9.99 -5.88 0.83
CA ALA A 128 10.43 -6.30 2.16
C ALA A 128 9.73 -7.55 2.70
N PHE A 129 10.40 -8.26 3.61
CA PHE A 129 9.84 -9.40 4.34
C PHE A 129 8.75 -9.02 5.37
N SER A 130 8.43 -7.74 5.48
CA SER A 130 7.62 -7.22 6.59
C SER A 130 6.15 -7.62 6.52
N LYS A 131 5.60 -7.78 5.31
CA LYS A 131 4.15 -7.96 5.09
C LYS A 131 3.85 -9.41 4.73
N ASP A 132 4.32 -9.83 3.56
CA ASP A 132 4.04 -11.16 3.01
C ASP A 132 4.55 -12.30 3.91
N PHE A 133 5.71 -12.11 4.55
CA PHE A 133 6.29 -13.08 5.50
C PHE A 133 5.93 -12.80 6.96
N GLY A 134 5.15 -11.75 7.25
CA GLY A 134 4.82 -11.33 8.62
C GLY A 134 6.04 -10.97 9.48
N ALA A 135 7.20 -10.72 8.87
CA ALA A 135 8.49 -10.65 9.56
C ALA A 135 8.97 -9.20 9.79
N SER A 136 8.04 -8.27 10.06
CA SER A 136 8.34 -6.83 10.17
C SER A 136 9.41 -6.50 11.22
N GLY A 137 9.52 -7.29 12.30
CA GLY A 137 10.55 -7.13 13.32
C GLY A 137 11.97 -7.48 12.87
N LEU A 138 12.13 -8.21 11.76
CA LEU A 138 13.46 -8.60 11.23
C LEU A 138 14.15 -7.47 10.46
N ARG A 139 13.42 -6.39 10.12
CA ARG A 139 13.95 -5.19 9.46
C ARG A 139 14.71 -5.48 8.16
N ALA A 140 14.19 -6.40 7.34
CA ALA A 140 14.78 -6.78 6.06
C ALA A 140 13.98 -6.18 4.89
N GLY A 141 14.51 -5.09 4.33
CA GLY A 141 14.03 -4.45 3.10
C GLY A 141 15.02 -4.65 1.96
N VAL A 142 14.52 -4.54 0.73
CA VAL A 142 15.25 -4.74 -0.51
C VAL A 142 14.99 -3.55 -1.42
N LEU A 143 16.06 -3.00 -2.00
CA LEU A 143 16.01 -2.09 -3.13
C LEU A 143 16.57 -2.84 -4.34
N TRP A 144 15.80 -2.89 -5.42
CA TRP A 144 16.25 -3.41 -6.71
C TRP A 144 16.26 -2.29 -7.73
N THR A 145 17.45 -1.93 -8.20
CA THR A 145 17.65 -0.90 -9.23
C THR A 145 18.84 -1.28 -10.12
N ARG A 146 18.88 -0.76 -11.36
CA ARG A 146 20.05 -0.80 -12.24
C ARG A 146 20.92 0.46 -12.16
N ASN A 147 20.44 1.51 -11.50
CA ASN A 147 21.16 2.76 -11.34
C ASN A 147 22.35 2.57 -10.38
N GLU A 148 23.56 2.50 -10.94
CA GLU A 148 24.79 2.26 -10.17
C GLU A 148 25.09 3.40 -9.19
N GLU A 149 24.82 4.65 -9.57
CA GLU A 149 25.05 5.82 -8.69
C GLU A 149 24.13 5.78 -7.46
N LEU A 150 22.86 5.39 -7.65
CA LEU A 150 21.92 5.21 -6.55
C LEU A 150 22.35 4.04 -5.65
N LEU A 151 22.79 2.93 -6.25
CA LEU A 151 23.25 1.77 -5.49
C LEU A 151 24.46 2.14 -4.61
N ASP A 152 25.47 2.79 -5.19
CA ASP A 152 26.66 3.26 -4.46
C ASP A 152 26.28 4.20 -3.30
N ALA A 153 25.32 5.12 -3.53
CA ALA A 153 24.83 6.03 -2.51
C ALA A 153 24.15 5.28 -1.36
N VAL A 154 23.28 4.30 -1.66
CA VAL A 154 22.59 3.49 -0.64
C VAL A 154 23.57 2.58 0.10
N GLU A 155 24.55 1.98 -0.59
CA GLU A 155 25.60 1.19 0.04
C GLU A 155 26.41 2.00 1.06
N SER A 156 26.68 3.28 0.77
CA SER A 156 27.36 4.18 1.71
C SER A 156 26.57 4.40 3.02
N LEU A 157 25.23 4.34 2.95
CA LEU A 157 24.34 4.39 4.11
C LEU A 157 24.20 3.04 4.81
N GLY A 158 24.57 1.94 4.13
CA GLY A 158 24.46 0.57 4.58
C GLY A 158 24.97 0.39 6.00
N TYR A 159 26.14 0.92 6.35
CA TYR A 159 26.74 0.80 7.69
C TYR A 159 25.77 1.14 8.85
N TRP A 160 24.85 2.09 8.66
CA TRP A 160 23.90 2.53 9.67
C TRP A 160 22.58 1.75 9.69
N ALA A 161 22.28 1.03 8.61
CA ALA A 161 20.96 0.45 8.36
C ALA A 161 21.01 -1.01 7.83
N MET A 162 22.16 -1.69 7.92
CA MET A 162 22.29 -3.07 7.43
C MET A 162 21.34 -4.02 8.15
N VAL A 163 20.80 -4.97 7.38
CA VAL A 163 20.16 -6.17 7.93
C VAL A 163 21.22 -6.96 8.70
N SER A 164 20.89 -7.43 9.91
CA SER A 164 21.85 -8.20 10.72
C SER A 164 22.32 -9.46 9.97
N GLY A 165 23.61 -9.81 10.08
CA GLY A 165 24.14 -11.01 9.38
C GLY A 165 23.44 -12.31 9.77
N HIS A 166 22.97 -12.42 11.02
CA HIS A 166 22.16 -13.56 11.45
C HIS A 166 20.79 -13.57 10.76
N THR A 167 20.12 -12.42 10.67
CA THR A 167 18.86 -12.28 9.92
C THR A 167 19.06 -12.62 8.45
N GLN A 168 20.13 -12.13 7.82
CA GLN A 168 20.44 -12.44 6.41
C GLN A 168 20.59 -13.95 6.20
N HIS A 169 21.34 -14.64 7.07
CA HIS A 169 21.53 -16.09 6.97
C HIS A 169 20.20 -16.86 7.10
N VAL A 170 19.39 -16.54 8.10
CA VAL A 170 18.10 -17.21 8.32
C VAL A 170 17.13 -16.94 7.16
N LEU A 171 17.06 -15.71 6.67
CA LEU A 171 16.19 -15.35 5.54
C LEU A 171 16.67 -16.02 4.25
N ALA A 172 17.98 -16.09 4.00
CA ALA A 172 18.55 -16.76 2.84
C ALA A 172 18.20 -18.26 2.85
N ASP A 173 18.41 -18.95 3.98
CA ASP A 173 18.05 -20.36 4.11
C ASP A 173 16.56 -20.60 3.86
N MET A 174 15.70 -19.67 4.31
CA MET A 174 14.26 -19.74 4.12
C MET A 174 13.84 -19.55 2.65
N VAL A 175 14.39 -18.55 1.94
CA VAL A 175 13.98 -18.26 0.55
C VAL A 175 14.66 -19.16 -0.49
N CYS A 176 15.78 -19.80 -0.15
CA CYS A 176 16.44 -20.77 -1.03
C CYS A 176 15.78 -22.16 -1.03
N ASP A 177 14.90 -22.46 -0.06
CA ASP A 177 14.06 -23.65 -0.10
C ASP A 177 12.82 -23.39 -0.97
N GLU A 178 12.98 -23.52 -2.30
CA GLU A 178 11.91 -23.25 -3.27
C GLU A 178 10.64 -24.07 -2.99
N GLY A 179 10.79 -25.33 -2.59
CA GLY A 179 9.65 -26.22 -2.31
C GLY A 179 8.85 -25.78 -1.07
N TRP A 180 9.54 -25.30 -0.03
CA TRP A 180 8.88 -24.69 1.11
C TRP A 180 8.23 -23.34 0.73
N LEU A 181 8.94 -22.51 -0.04
CA LEU A 181 8.49 -21.17 -0.42
C LEU A 181 7.20 -21.20 -1.25
N ASP A 182 7.13 -22.08 -2.26
CA ASP A 182 5.93 -22.25 -3.08
C ASP A 182 4.72 -22.63 -2.23
N GLY A 183 4.89 -23.64 -1.36
CA GLY A 183 3.83 -24.08 -0.44
C GLY A 183 3.43 -22.99 0.57
N PHE A 184 4.40 -22.21 1.06
CA PHE A 184 4.14 -21.07 1.96
C PHE A 184 3.31 -20.00 1.27
N VAL A 185 3.65 -19.60 0.03
CA VAL A 185 2.93 -18.56 -0.72
C VAL A 185 1.51 -19.03 -1.09
N GLU A 186 1.34 -20.28 -1.50
CA GLU A 186 0.02 -20.87 -1.75
C GLU A 186 -0.87 -20.82 -0.50
N GLU A 187 -0.33 -21.25 0.64
CA GLU A 187 -1.05 -21.26 1.91
C GLU A 187 -1.37 -19.84 2.42
N LEU A 188 -0.43 -18.90 2.28
CA LEU A 188 -0.63 -17.48 2.55
C LEU A 188 -1.82 -16.94 1.75
N ARG A 189 -1.81 -17.13 0.42
CA ARG A 189 -2.86 -16.61 -0.47
C ARG A 189 -4.21 -17.26 -0.19
N ARG A 190 -4.23 -18.56 0.08
CA ARG A 190 -5.45 -19.29 0.49
C ARG A 190 -6.03 -18.71 1.78
N GLY A 191 -5.21 -18.55 2.81
CA GLY A 191 -5.62 -18.01 4.10
C GLY A 191 -6.12 -16.56 4.00
N LEU A 192 -5.44 -15.72 3.20
CA LEU A 192 -5.88 -14.35 2.94
C LEU A 192 -7.21 -14.30 2.20
N ARG A 193 -7.41 -15.13 1.17
CA ARG A 193 -8.70 -15.21 0.44
C ARG A 193 -9.84 -15.62 1.36
N GLU A 194 -9.64 -16.64 2.19
CA GLU A 194 -10.64 -17.12 3.14
C GLU A 194 -10.99 -16.06 4.19
N ALA A 195 -9.97 -15.40 4.75
CA ALA A 195 -10.16 -14.34 5.72
C ALA A 195 -10.87 -13.13 5.11
N HIS A 196 -10.44 -12.68 3.92
CA HIS A 196 -11.02 -11.58 3.17
C HIS A 196 -12.51 -11.82 2.87
N SER A 197 -12.86 -13.01 2.36
CA SER A 197 -14.25 -13.39 2.09
C SER A 197 -15.09 -13.30 3.36
N ALA A 198 -14.62 -13.90 4.46
CA ALA A 198 -15.37 -13.93 5.71
C ALA A 198 -15.60 -12.53 6.31
N VAL A 199 -14.58 -11.66 6.29
CA VAL A 199 -14.75 -10.28 6.80
C VAL A 199 -15.62 -9.43 5.88
N THR A 200 -15.54 -9.63 4.57
CA THR A 200 -16.38 -8.93 3.59
C THR A 200 -17.84 -9.32 3.78
N ASP A 201 -18.14 -10.61 3.94
CA ASP A 201 -19.50 -11.11 4.22
C ASP A 201 -20.05 -10.55 5.53
N ALA A 202 -19.23 -10.48 6.58
CA ALA A 202 -19.61 -9.88 7.86
C ALA A 202 -19.92 -8.37 7.73
N LEU A 203 -19.10 -7.63 6.99
CA LEU A 203 -19.31 -6.19 6.73
C LEU A 203 -20.61 -5.95 5.94
N VAL A 204 -20.85 -6.74 4.89
CA VAL A 204 -22.09 -6.67 4.10
C VAL A 204 -23.31 -6.99 4.98
N THR A 205 -23.20 -7.96 5.88
CA THR A 205 -24.28 -8.34 6.80
C THR A 205 -24.69 -7.19 7.73
N ILE A 206 -23.73 -6.39 8.20
CA ILE A 206 -23.98 -5.20 9.02
C ILE A 206 -24.26 -3.94 8.18
N GLY A 207 -24.39 -4.07 6.85
CA GLY A 207 -24.73 -2.98 5.94
C GLY A 207 -23.58 -2.01 5.68
N VAL A 208 -22.31 -2.43 5.80
CA VAL A 208 -21.12 -1.63 5.44
C VAL A 208 -20.63 -2.03 4.05
N PRO A 209 -20.73 -1.15 3.04
CA PRO A 209 -20.14 -1.39 1.74
C PRO A 209 -18.60 -1.47 1.80
N VAL A 210 -18.02 -2.31 0.95
CA VAL A 210 -16.57 -2.54 0.87
C VAL A 210 -16.10 -2.18 -0.54
N ILE A 211 -15.00 -1.45 -0.64
CA ILE A 211 -14.33 -1.19 -1.92
C ILE A 211 -13.70 -2.51 -2.40
N PRO A 212 -13.90 -2.93 -3.67
CA PRO A 212 -13.33 -4.15 -4.20
C PRO A 212 -11.81 -4.21 -3.97
N SER A 213 -11.35 -5.33 -3.44
CA SER A 213 -9.95 -5.55 -3.09
C SER A 213 -9.62 -7.04 -3.24
N ASP A 214 -8.40 -7.35 -3.66
CA ASP A 214 -7.96 -8.68 -4.05
C ASP A 214 -6.50 -9.00 -3.66
N ALA A 215 -5.90 -8.12 -2.86
CA ALA A 215 -4.52 -8.23 -2.39
C ALA A 215 -4.32 -7.58 -1.01
N GLY A 216 -3.17 -7.87 -0.40
CA GLY A 216 -2.77 -7.26 0.86
C GLY A 216 -3.40 -7.92 2.08
N ILE A 217 -3.43 -7.17 3.19
CA ILE A 217 -3.87 -7.66 4.51
C ILE A 217 -4.96 -6.78 5.11
N PHE A 218 -5.61 -6.00 4.25
CA PHE A 218 -6.62 -5.00 4.58
C PHE A 218 -7.61 -4.81 3.44
N LEU A 219 -8.71 -4.14 3.74
CA LEU A 219 -9.70 -3.65 2.78
C LEU A 219 -10.17 -2.26 3.20
N MET A 220 -10.81 -1.54 2.28
CA MET A 220 -11.41 -0.24 2.57
C MET A 220 -12.93 -0.34 2.71
N CYS A 221 -13.46 0.14 3.83
CA CYS A 221 -14.89 0.24 4.11
C CYS A 221 -15.41 1.64 3.76
N ASP A 222 -16.60 1.71 3.16
CA ASP A 222 -17.36 2.95 3.02
C ASP A 222 -18.34 3.09 4.20
N MET A 223 -18.01 3.97 5.13
CA MET A 223 -18.82 4.26 6.31
C MET A 223 -19.76 5.46 6.12
N ARG A 224 -19.77 6.10 4.94
CA ARG A 224 -20.64 7.26 4.68
C ARG A 224 -22.13 6.98 4.94
N PRO A 225 -22.69 5.79 4.64
CA PRO A 225 -24.08 5.45 4.98
C PRO A 225 -24.41 5.48 6.48
N HIS A 226 -23.39 5.35 7.33
CA HIS A 226 -23.51 5.29 8.79
C HIS A 226 -23.18 6.63 9.47
N MET A 227 -23.03 7.69 8.68
CA MET A 227 -22.73 9.03 9.15
C MET A 227 -23.95 9.93 9.00
N ALA A 228 -24.30 10.68 10.04
CA ALA A 228 -25.42 11.63 9.99
C ALA A 228 -25.16 12.81 9.01
N GLU A 229 -23.88 13.18 8.86
CA GLU A 229 -23.39 14.12 7.86
C GLU A 229 -22.03 13.62 7.35
N VAL A 230 -21.74 13.78 6.06
CA VAL A 230 -20.44 13.40 5.49
C VAL A 230 -19.46 14.56 5.69
N SER A 231 -18.65 14.48 6.75
CA SER A 231 -17.63 15.48 7.08
C SER A 231 -16.45 14.86 7.83
N TRP A 232 -15.28 15.50 7.80
CA TRP A 232 -14.10 15.06 8.56
C TRP A 232 -14.37 14.93 10.06
N ARG A 233 -15.16 15.85 10.62
CA ARG A 233 -15.57 15.79 12.03
C ARG A 233 -16.45 14.58 12.31
N ALA A 234 -17.38 14.27 11.40
CA ALA A 234 -18.22 13.09 11.54
C ALA A 234 -17.42 11.79 11.39
N GLU A 235 -16.43 11.73 10.50
CA GLU A 235 -15.51 10.58 10.39
C GLU A 235 -14.76 10.36 11.71
N GLN A 236 -14.18 11.42 12.27
CA GLN A 236 -13.45 11.35 13.54
C GLN A 236 -14.36 10.93 14.71
N ASN A 237 -15.59 11.45 14.77
CA ASN A 237 -16.55 11.09 15.80
C ASN A 237 -16.99 9.62 15.67
N LEU A 238 -17.23 9.14 14.44
CA LEU A 238 -17.59 7.75 14.19
C LEU A 238 -16.44 6.81 14.58
N TRP A 239 -15.21 7.14 14.17
CA TRP A 239 -14.00 6.41 14.57
C TRP A 239 -13.89 6.26 16.08
N GLN A 240 -13.98 7.38 16.81
CA GLN A 240 -13.88 7.40 18.27
C GLN A 240 -15.01 6.59 18.93
N ARG A 241 -16.24 6.73 18.43
CA ARG A 241 -17.41 5.98 18.94
C ARG A 241 -17.21 4.48 18.77
N ILE A 242 -16.76 4.03 17.60
CA ILE A 242 -16.44 2.63 17.33
C ILE A 242 -15.39 2.15 18.33
N LEU A 243 -14.25 2.85 18.42
CA LEU A 243 -13.15 2.48 19.30
C LEU A 243 -13.60 2.35 20.77
N ASP A 244 -14.26 3.37 21.31
CA ASP A 244 -14.63 3.44 22.72
C ASP A 244 -15.71 2.43 23.11
N THR A 245 -16.64 2.13 22.18
CA THR A 245 -17.81 1.29 22.49
C THR A 245 -17.54 -0.19 22.20
N THR A 246 -16.76 -0.49 21.16
CA THR A 246 -16.55 -1.87 20.69
C THR A 246 -15.17 -2.39 21.00
N ASN A 247 -14.20 -1.52 21.35
CA ASN A 247 -12.78 -1.83 21.45
C ASN A 247 -12.18 -2.34 20.12
N VAL A 248 -12.73 -1.90 18.99
CA VAL A 248 -12.21 -2.19 17.65
C VAL A 248 -11.58 -0.92 17.10
N ASN A 249 -10.29 -0.99 16.77
CA ASN A 249 -9.58 0.13 16.16
C ASN A 249 -9.53 -0.04 14.63
N LEU A 250 -10.24 0.82 13.92
CA LEU A 250 -10.13 0.98 12.46
C LEU A 250 -9.20 2.14 12.14
N THR A 251 -8.62 2.16 10.95
CA THR A 251 -7.84 3.34 10.49
C THR A 251 -8.77 4.26 9.71
N PRO A 252 -9.03 5.51 10.16
CA PRO A 252 -9.87 6.45 9.42
C PRO A 252 -9.20 6.87 8.10
N GLY A 253 -10.00 7.13 7.07
CA GLY A 253 -9.55 7.43 5.71
C GLY A 253 -8.68 8.68 5.63
N SER A 254 -8.96 9.69 6.47
CA SER A 254 -8.08 10.85 6.65
C SER A 254 -6.63 10.47 7.00
N ALA A 255 -6.43 9.43 7.81
CA ALA A 255 -5.09 8.94 8.13
C ALA A 255 -4.42 8.27 6.93
N CYS A 256 -5.18 7.64 6.04
CA CYS A 256 -4.72 7.08 4.77
C CYS A 256 -4.71 8.10 3.61
N ARG A 257 -4.88 9.38 3.91
CA ARG A 257 -4.90 10.48 2.92
C ARG A 257 -5.99 10.35 1.85
N VAL A 258 -7.09 9.66 2.15
CA VAL A 258 -8.29 9.70 1.31
C VAL A 258 -8.72 11.18 1.21
N GLY A 259 -9.00 11.67 0.00
CA GLY A 259 -9.41 13.07 -0.23
C GLY A 259 -10.83 13.40 0.21
N GLU A 260 -11.59 12.38 0.62
CA GLU A 260 -13.01 12.42 0.95
C GLU A 260 -13.26 11.75 2.32
N PRO A 261 -14.13 12.30 3.18
CA PRO A 261 -14.41 11.71 4.47
C PRO A 261 -15.35 10.50 4.38
N GLY A 262 -15.24 9.62 5.36
CA GLY A 262 -16.14 8.49 5.59
C GLY A 262 -15.61 7.14 5.15
N PHE A 263 -14.33 7.05 4.78
CA PHE A 263 -13.68 5.78 4.47
C PHE A 263 -12.87 5.26 5.65
N PHE A 264 -12.76 3.94 5.80
CA PHE A 264 -12.02 3.31 6.90
C PHE A 264 -11.28 2.08 6.42
N ARG A 265 -9.97 2.00 6.66
CA ARG A 265 -9.20 0.78 6.39
C ARG A 265 -9.33 -0.19 7.55
N LEU A 266 -9.71 -1.43 7.24
CA LEU A 266 -9.79 -2.56 8.15
C LEU A 266 -8.71 -3.59 7.82
N CYS A 267 -7.83 -3.91 8.77
CA CYS A 267 -6.85 -4.98 8.62
C CYS A 267 -7.44 -6.30 9.14
N PHE A 268 -7.42 -7.36 8.34
CA PHE A 268 -8.06 -8.64 8.68
C PHE A 268 -7.08 -9.79 8.96
N ALA A 269 -5.80 -9.64 8.62
CA ALA A 269 -4.81 -10.74 8.71
C ALA A 269 -3.99 -10.78 10.01
N ALA A 270 -4.23 -9.88 10.97
CA ALA A 270 -3.46 -9.80 12.22
C ALA A 270 -4.00 -10.68 13.35
N VAL A 271 -5.24 -11.16 13.22
CA VAL A 271 -5.95 -11.97 14.22
C VAL A 271 -6.65 -13.14 13.52
N PRO A 272 -7.04 -14.20 14.25
CA PRO A 272 -7.82 -15.28 13.67
C PRO A 272 -9.13 -14.75 13.04
N THR A 273 -9.51 -15.29 11.88
CA THR A 273 -10.72 -14.87 11.14
C THR A 273 -11.98 -14.79 12.00
N PRO A 274 -12.28 -15.76 12.89
CA PRO A 274 -13.46 -15.66 13.77
C PRO A 274 -13.43 -14.45 14.71
N THR A 275 -12.24 -14.03 15.16
CA THR A 275 -12.07 -12.83 15.98
C THR A 275 -12.29 -11.56 15.18
N ALA A 276 -11.83 -11.51 13.93
CA ALA A 276 -12.11 -10.38 13.04
C ALA A 276 -13.61 -10.25 12.75
N VAL A 277 -14.31 -11.36 12.50
CA VAL A 277 -15.77 -11.40 12.29
C VAL A 277 -16.53 -10.95 13.53
N GLU A 278 -16.20 -11.48 14.72
CA GLU A 278 -16.81 -11.05 15.99
C GLU A 278 -16.58 -9.57 16.30
N ALA A 279 -15.40 -9.03 15.95
CA ALA A 279 -15.13 -7.60 16.03
C ALA A 279 -16.05 -6.79 15.09
N ILE A 280 -16.24 -7.23 13.84
CA ILE A 280 -17.15 -6.58 12.88
C ILE A 280 -18.61 -6.61 13.37
N GLU A 281 -19.08 -7.73 13.92
CA GLU A 281 -20.43 -7.83 14.51
C GLU A 281 -20.62 -6.82 15.64
N ARG A 282 -19.61 -6.62 16.50
CA ARG A 282 -19.65 -5.58 17.54
C ARG A 282 -19.71 -4.18 16.95
N VAL A 283 -18.99 -3.90 15.86
CA VAL A 283 -19.09 -2.63 15.12
C VAL A 283 -20.51 -2.40 14.63
N GLY A 284 -21.15 -3.42 14.02
CA GLY A 284 -22.52 -3.32 13.51
C GLY A 284 -23.56 -2.94 14.57
N ASN A 285 -23.33 -3.27 15.85
CA ASN A 285 -24.24 -2.88 16.95
C ASN A 285 -24.16 -1.38 17.32
N VAL A 286 -23.17 -0.65 16.82
CA VAL A 286 -22.87 0.75 17.16
C VAL A 286 -23.02 1.69 15.97
N LEU A 287 -23.08 1.15 14.75
CA LEU A 287 -23.41 1.91 13.54
C LEU A 287 -24.87 2.37 13.59
#